data_AF-A0A359KM12-F1
#
_entry.id   AF-A0A359KM12-F1
#
_cell.length_a   1.000
_cell.length_b   1.000
_cell.length_c   1.000
_cell.angle_alpha   90.00
_cell.angle_beta   90.00
_cell.angle_gamma   90.00
#
_symmetry.space_group_name_H-M   'P 1'
#
loop_
_entity.id
_entity.type
_entity.pdbx_description
1 polymer ?
#
loop_
_entity_poly.entity_id
_entity_poly.type
_entity_poly.pdbx_seq_one_letter_code
_entity_poly.pdbx_strand_id
1 'polypeptide(L)'
;EMEDQARIGSIYYNRGVVHGIITVEAIRTAQAKYGNKPLTPEQVRWGIENLNITEARLKDLGAAGFMQALKVSCADHEGGGAVKFQQWDGKQWKVITDWIQPDKQLVRGMIEASAAAYAKEKNITPR
;
A
#
# COMPACT_ATOMS: atom_id res chain seq x y z
N GLU A 1 -11.16 -0.90 -23.03
CA GLU A 1 -10.57 0.44 -22.83
C GLU A 1 -11.40 1.20 -21.78
N MET A 2 -10.89 2.29 -21.20
CA MET A 2 -11.67 3.14 -20.29
C MET A 2 -12.75 3.89 -21.08
N GLU A 3 -14.03 3.68 -20.77
CA GLU A 3 -15.16 4.29 -21.49
C GLU A 3 -15.21 5.82 -21.37
N ASP A 4 -14.75 6.37 -20.25
CA ASP A 4 -14.71 7.81 -19.98
C ASP A 4 -13.26 8.25 -19.72
N GLN A 5 -12.63 8.81 -20.75
CA GLN A 5 -11.25 9.29 -20.66
C GLN A 5 -11.07 10.51 -19.75
N ALA A 6 -12.13 11.27 -19.47
CA ALA A 6 -12.05 12.42 -18.56
C ALA A 6 -11.75 12.01 -17.11
N ARG A 7 -11.88 10.72 -16.78
CA ARG A 7 -11.53 10.16 -15.46
C ARG A 7 -10.06 9.89 -15.29
N ILE A 8 -9.25 9.89 -16.34
CA ILE A 8 -7.80 9.70 -16.23
C ILE A 8 -7.23 10.81 -15.33
N GLY A 9 -6.44 10.43 -14.33
CA GLY A 9 -5.89 11.36 -13.34
C GLY A 9 -6.86 11.72 -12.19
N SER A 10 -8.13 11.33 -12.25
CA SER A 10 -9.06 11.46 -11.12
C SER A 10 -8.63 10.56 -9.95
N ILE A 11 -9.15 10.83 -8.76
CA ILE A 11 -8.84 10.01 -7.58
C ILE A 11 -9.17 8.52 -7.76
N TYR A 12 -10.24 8.22 -8.51
CA TYR A 12 -10.63 6.83 -8.79
C TYR A 12 -9.65 6.12 -9.71
N TYR A 13 -9.18 6.82 -10.74
CA TYR A 13 -8.15 6.31 -11.62
C TYR A 13 -6.83 6.13 -10.87
N ASN A 14 -6.41 7.15 -10.11
CA ASN A 14 -5.16 7.15 -9.38
C ASN A 14 -5.11 6.01 -8.35
N ARG A 15 -6.23 5.72 -7.68
CA ARG A 15 -6.33 4.56 -6.76
C ARG A 15 -6.04 3.23 -7.47
N GLY A 16 -6.54 3.06 -8.69
CA GLY A 16 -6.25 1.89 -9.52
C GLY A 16 -4.77 1.78 -9.87
N VAL A 17 -4.13 2.90 -10.23
CA VAL A 17 -2.69 2.95 -10.54
C VAL A 17 -1.85 2.61 -9.30
N VAL A 18 -2.16 3.19 -8.13
CA VAL A 18 -1.48 2.85 -6.86
C VAL A 18 -1.61 1.36 -6.55
N HIS A 19 -2.80 0.80 -6.67
CA HIS A 19 -3.02 -0.63 -6.45
C HIS A 19 -2.19 -1.49 -7.42
N GLY A 20 -2.14 -1.10 -8.70
CA GLY A 20 -1.31 -1.76 -9.70
C GLY A 20 0.18 -1.76 -9.34
N ILE A 21 0.71 -0.60 -8.93
CA ILE A 21 2.11 -0.46 -8.50
C ILE A 21 2.41 -1.41 -7.34
N ILE A 22 1.60 -1.37 -6.27
CA ILE A 22 1.81 -2.19 -5.07
C ILE A 22 1.80 -3.68 -5.41
N THR A 23 0.79 -4.13 -6.17
CA THR A 23 0.64 -5.55 -6.52
C THR A 23 1.79 -6.04 -7.40
N VAL A 24 2.19 -5.27 -8.41
CA VAL A 24 3.29 -5.66 -9.32
C VAL A 24 4.62 -5.68 -8.58
N GLU A 25 4.89 -4.71 -7.71
CA GLU A 25 6.14 -4.67 -6.94
C GLU A 25 6.22 -5.78 -5.88
N ALA A 26 5.09 -6.17 -5.28
CA ALA A 26 5.03 -7.33 -4.40
C ALA A 26 5.33 -8.64 -5.16
N ILE A 27 4.74 -8.82 -6.34
CA ILE A 27 5.03 -9.96 -7.22
C ILE A 27 6.50 -9.95 -7.64
N ARG A 28 7.05 -8.79 -8.03
CA ARG A 28 8.47 -8.64 -8.40
C ARG A 28 9.39 -9.02 -7.23
N THR A 29 9.06 -8.59 -6.02
CA THR A 29 9.78 -8.94 -4.79
C THR A 29 9.78 -10.45 -4.57
N ALA A 30 8.63 -11.11 -4.74
CA ALA A 30 8.55 -12.56 -4.65
C ALA A 30 9.29 -13.29 -5.77
N GLN A 31 9.22 -12.80 -7.02
CA GLN A 31 9.95 -13.38 -8.15
C GLN A 31 11.46 -13.30 -7.96
N ALA A 32 11.98 -12.22 -7.34
CA ALA A 32 13.39 -12.11 -7.00
C ALA A 32 13.85 -13.23 -6.04
N LYS A 33 12.95 -13.75 -5.18
CA LYS A 33 13.25 -14.87 -4.27
C LYS A 33 12.97 -16.25 -4.86
N TYR A 34 11.84 -16.42 -5.56
CA TYR A 34 11.32 -17.72 -5.99
C TYR A 34 11.51 -18.00 -7.49
N GLY A 35 12.15 -17.08 -8.21
CA GLY A 35 12.42 -17.14 -9.64
C GLY A 35 11.37 -16.43 -10.50
N ASN A 36 11.77 -16.06 -11.72
CA ASN A 36 10.94 -15.38 -12.71
C ASN A 36 9.94 -16.34 -13.38
N LYS A 37 8.99 -16.84 -12.59
CA LYS A 37 7.95 -17.79 -13.00
C LYS A 37 6.60 -17.40 -12.41
N PRO A 38 5.49 -18.04 -12.82
CA PRO A 38 4.24 -17.96 -12.07
C PRO A 38 4.45 -18.39 -10.61
N LEU A 39 3.88 -17.62 -9.69
CA LEU A 39 4.04 -17.79 -8.24
C LEU A 39 2.80 -18.42 -7.61
N THR A 40 2.99 -19.16 -6.50
CA THR A 40 1.88 -19.64 -5.67
C THR A 40 1.33 -18.54 -4.76
N PRO A 41 0.11 -18.70 -4.19
CA PRO A 41 -0.44 -17.72 -3.25
C PRO A 41 0.49 -17.41 -2.07
N GLU A 42 1.17 -18.40 -1.51
CA GLU A 42 2.08 -18.26 -0.37
C GLU A 42 3.34 -17.46 -0.75
N GLN A 43 3.81 -17.63 -1.99
CA GLN A 43 4.94 -16.88 -2.53
C GLN A 43 4.56 -15.41 -2.77
N VAL A 44 3.36 -15.15 -3.28
CA VAL A 44 2.84 -13.78 -3.42
C VAL A 44 2.65 -13.12 -2.05
N ARG A 45 2.09 -13.83 -1.06
CA ARG A 45 2.02 -13.36 0.34
C ARG A 45 3.41 -13.00 0.85
N TRP A 46 4.41 -13.86 0.63
CA TRP A 46 5.78 -13.55 1.03
C TRP A 46 6.30 -12.27 0.37
N GLY A 47 6.00 -12.04 -0.91
CA GLY A 47 6.34 -10.80 -1.62
C GLY A 47 5.70 -9.56 -1.00
N ILE A 48 4.42 -9.64 -0.62
CA ILE A 48 3.73 -8.56 0.09
C ILE A 48 4.38 -8.34 1.46
N GLU A 49 4.59 -9.39 2.25
CA GLU A 49 5.21 -9.33 3.59
C GLU A 49 6.69 -8.92 3.58
N ASN A 50 7.31 -8.75 2.41
CA ASN A 50 8.69 -8.28 2.26
C ASN A 50 8.79 -7.08 1.30
N LEU A 51 7.64 -6.45 0.98
CA LEU A 51 7.58 -5.32 0.08
C LEU A 51 8.30 -4.12 0.69
N ASN A 52 9.22 -3.53 -0.08
CA ASN A 52 9.96 -2.33 0.30
C ASN A 52 10.09 -1.39 -0.91
N ILE A 53 9.10 -0.52 -1.09
CA ILE A 53 9.09 0.50 -2.14
C ILE A 53 9.70 1.78 -1.55
N THR A 54 10.96 2.05 -1.88
CA THR A 54 11.69 3.23 -1.42
C THR A 54 11.36 4.47 -2.27
N GLU A 55 11.71 5.66 -1.80
CA GLU A 55 11.62 6.90 -2.59
C GLU A 55 12.42 6.82 -3.89
N ALA A 56 13.58 6.16 -3.88
CA ALA A 56 14.36 5.91 -5.10
C ALA A 56 13.57 5.02 -6.07
N ARG A 57 12.94 3.95 -5.58
CA ARG A 57 12.13 3.07 -6.41
C ARG A 57 10.89 3.78 -6.98
N LEU A 58 10.25 4.67 -6.21
CA LEU A 58 9.16 5.51 -6.69
C LEU A 58 9.61 6.43 -7.83
N LYS A 59 10.82 7.00 -7.74
CA LYS A 59 11.40 7.79 -8.85
C LYS A 59 11.59 6.95 -10.10
N ASP A 60 12.17 5.76 -9.97
CA ASP A 60 12.38 4.84 -11.12
C ASP A 60 11.07 4.43 -11.80
N LEU A 61 9.99 4.33 -11.02
CA LEU A 61 8.64 4.00 -11.49
C LEU A 61 7.88 5.21 -12.05
N GLY A 62 8.42 6.44 -11.95
CA GLY A 62 7.69 7.66 -12.29
C GLY A 62 6.54 8.00 -11.32
N ALA A 63 6.56 7.42 -10.12
CA ALA A 63 5.53 7.55 -9.09
C ALA A 63 5.96 8.43 -7.89
N ALA A 64 7.06 9.18 -8.03
CA ALA A 64 7.52 10.10 -6.99
C ALA A 64 6.44 11.15 -6.67
N GLY A 65 6.10 11.29 -5.38
CA GLY A 65 5.05 12.21 -4.91
C GLY A 65 3.60 11.76 -5.17
N PHE A 66 3.39 10.76 -6.03
CA PHE A 66 2.09 10.17 -6.37
C PHE A 66 1.57 9.24 -5.26
N MET A 67 2.46 8.45 -4.67
CA MET A 67 2.21 7.64 -3.48
C MET A 67 3.38 7.78 -2.49
N GLN A 68 3.17 7.37 -1.24
CA GLN A 68 4.23 7.31 -0.24
C GLN A 68 5.13 6.10 -0.45
N ALA A 69 6.36 6.15 0.06
CA ALA A 69 7.18 4.96 0.24
C ALA A 69 6.49 3.95 1.18
N LEU A 70 6.65 2.65 0.92
CA LEU A 70 6.02 1.58 1.69
C LEU A 70 7.05 0.54 2.13
N LYS A 71 6.94 0.09 3.37
CA LYS A 71 7.72 -1.03 3.92
C LYS A 71 6.80 -1.95 4.74
N VAL A 72 6.42 -3.06 4.14
CA VAL A 72 5.51 -4.04 4.72
C VAL A 72 6.32 -5.15 5.42
N SER A 73 5.73 -5.76 6.44
CA SER A 73 6.29 -6.93 7.14
C SER A 73 5.19 -7.89 7.55
N CYS A 74 5.53 -9.10 8.03
CA CYS A 74 4.53 -10.00 8.62
C CYS A 74 3.76 -9.37 9.80
N ALA A 75 4.41 -8.49 10.58
CA ALA A 75 3.80 -7.85 11.75
C ALA A 75 3.06 -6.53 11.42
N ASP A 76 3.27 -5.99 10.21
CA ASP A 76 2.69 -4.75 9.72
C ASP A 76 2.31 -4.90 8.24
N HIS A 77 1.04 -5.22 8.00
CA HIS A 77 0.45 -5.34 6.65
C HIS A 77 0.01 -3.99 6.06
N GLU A 78 0.13 -2.88 6.81
CA GLU A 78 -0.12 -1.53 6.30
C GLU A 78 1.15 -0.98 5.63
N GLY A 79 2.29 -1.08 6.30
CA GLY A 79 3.63 -0.72 5.80
C GLY A 79 3.86 0.75 5.45
N GLY A 80 2.85 1.60 5.62
CA GLY A 80 2.90 3.04 5.33
C GLY A 80 1.96 3.77 6.27
N GLY A 81 0.86 4.32 5.73
CA GLY A 81 -0.20 4.95 6.53
C GLY A 81 -0.20 6.47 6.48
N ALA A 82 0.80 7.09 5.84
CA ALA A 82 0.81 8.53 5.64
C ALA A 82 -0.34 8.96 4.73
N VAL A 83 -0.87 10.15 4.98
CA VAL A 83 -1.94 10.75 4.19
C VAL A 83 -1.57 12.15 3.73
N LYS A 84 -2.23 12.63 2.68
CA LYS A 84 -2.19 14.02 2.24
C LYS A 84 -3.59 14.59 2.34
N PHE A 85 -3.70 15.84 2.81
CA PHE A 85 -4.96 16.55 2.77
C PHE A 85 -5.10 17.30 1.45
N GLN A 86 -6.30 17.22 0.90
CA GLN A 86 -6.68 17.90 -0.33
C GLN A 86 -7.90 18.76 -0.06
N GLN A 87 -7.91 19.96 -0.63
CA GLN A 87 -9.01 20.91 -0.54
C GLN A 87 -9.66 21.08 -1.90
N TRP A 88 -10.99 21.06 -1.92
CA TRP A 88 -11.78 21.39 -3.11
C TRP A 88 -11.93 22.90 -3.23
N ASP A 89 -11.58 23.47 -4.39
CA ASP A 89 -11.68 24.91 -4.63
C ASP A 89 -12.93 25.33 -5.45
N GLY A 90 -13.86 24.40 -5.68
CA GLY A 90 -15.03 24.59 -6.55
C GLY A 90 -14.83 24.07 -7.98
N LYS A 91 -13.58 23.81 -8.40
CA LYS A 91 -13.25 23.33 -9.75
C LYS A 91 -12.31 22.13 -9.75
N GLN A 92 -11.39 22.05 -8.79
CA GLN A 92 -10.40 20.98 -8.69
C GLN A 92 -10.00 20.70 -7.24
N TRP A 93 -9.43 19.51 -7.02
CA TRP A 93 -8.76 19.16 -5.77
C TRP A 93 -7.33 19.70 -5.77
N LYS A 94 -6.95 20.41 -4.71
CA LYS A 94 -5.58 20.89 -4.49
C LYS A 94 -4.99 20.19 -3.29
N VAL A 95 -3.83 19.58 -3.45
CA VAL A 95 -3.03 19.07 -2.32
C VAL A 95 -2.52 20.27 -1.53
N ILE A 96 -2.81 20.31 -0.22
CA ILE A 96 -2.47 21.44 0.66
C ILE A 96 -1.48 21.06 1.77
N THR A 97 -1.11 19.79 1.86
CA THR A 97 -0.09 19.30 2.80
C THR A 97 0.89 18.37 2.10
N ASP A 98 2.08 18.25 2.67
CA ASP A 98 2.94 17.09 2.43
C ASP A 98 2.35 15.81 3.07
N TRP A 99 3.08 14.70 2.94
CA TRP A 99 2.73 13.45 3.61
C TRP A 99 2.78 13.63 5.14
N ILE A 100 1.65 13.36 5.79
CA ILE A 100 1.52 13.41 7.25
C ILE A 100 1.43 11.98 7.76
N GLN A 101 2.33 11.63 8.67
CA GLN A 101 2.37 10.31 9.29
C GLN A 101 1.30 10.21 10.39
N PRO A 102 0.63 9.05 10.53
CA PRO A 102 -0.24 8.79 11.67
C PRO A 102 0.61 8.52 12.93
N ASP A 103 0.02 8.76 14.10
CA ASP A 103 0.60 8.31 15.36
C ASP A 103 0.36 6.80 15.53
N LYS A 104 1.21 6.00 14.88
CA LYS A 104 1.13 4.54 14.95
C LYS A 104 1.32 4.02 16.38
N GLN A 105 2.16 4.68 17.18
CA GLN A 105 2.44 4.22 18.54
C GLN A 105 1.19 4.32 19.42
N LEU A 106 0.43 5.40 19.26
CA LEU A 106 -0.83 5.59 19.98
C LEU A 106 -1.86 4.50 19.65
N VAL A 107 -1.99 4.10 18.38
CA VAL A 107 -3.05 3.17 17.95
C VAL A 107 -2.62 1.69 17.93
N ARG A 108 -1.31 1.39 17.99
CA ARG A 108 -0.82 0.01 17.83
C ARG A 108 -1.41 -0.97 18.85
N GLY A 109 -1.52 -0.55 20.11
CA GLY A 109 -2.12 -1.39 21.15
C GLY A 109 -3.58 -1.77 20.85
N MET A 110 -4.35 -0.86 20.23
CA MET A 110 -5.73 -1.13 19.83
C MET A 110 -5.80 -2.12 18.67
N ILE A 111 -4.88 -2.01 17.70
CA ILE A 111 -4.76 -2.93 16.57
C ILE A 111 -4.46 -4.35 17.08
N GLU A 112 -3.48 -4.50 17.96
CA GLU A 112 -3.07 -5.80 18.51
C GLU A 112 -4.16 -6.43 19.37
N ALA A 113 -4.84 -5.63 20.20
CA ALA A 113 -5.96 -6.11 20.99
C ALA A 113 -7.13 -6.59 20.10
N SER A 114 -7.45 -5.84 19.04
CA SER A 114 -8.49 -6.23 18.08
C SER A 114 -8.13 -7.51 17.32
N ALA A 115 -6.88 -7.61 16.83
CA ALA A 115 -6.40 -8.78 16.11
C ALA A 115 -6.37 -10.04 17.01
N ALA A 116 -5.93 -9.91 18.27
CA ALA A 116 -5.91 -10.99 19.24
C ALA A 116 -7.33 -11.46 19.61
N ALA A 117 -8.27 -10.53 19.79
CA ALA A 117 -9.67 -10.85 20.03
C ALA A 117 -10.28 -11.63 18.86
N TYR A 118 -10.04 -11.19 17.63
CA TYR A 118 -10.49 -11.90 16.42
C TYR A 118 -9.87 -13.29 16.30
N ALA A 119 -8.56 -13.42 16.55
CA ALA A 119 -7.88 -14.71 16.50
C ALA A 119 -8.46 -15.71 17.51
N LYS A 120 -8.75 -15.25 18.74
CA LYS A 120 -9.42 -16.04 19.76
C LYS A 120 -10.83 -16.47 19.33
N GLU A 121 -11.64 -15.54 18.82
CA GLU A 121 -13.00 -15.83 18.37
C GLU A 121 -13.04 -16.88 17.26
N LYS A 122 -12.08 -16.81 16.33
CA LYS A 122 -12.00 -17.70 15.16
C LYS A 122 -11.11 -18.92 15.35
N ASN A 123 -10.59 -19.15 16.55
CA ASN A 123 -9.63 -20.23 16.84
C ASN A 123 -8.40 -20.24 15.91
N ILE A 124 -7.90 -19.04 15.58
CA ILE A 124 -6.71 -18.86 14.75
C ILE A 124 -5.48 -18.80 15.66
N THR A 125 -4.44 -19.57 15.34
CA THR A 125 -3.11 -19.44 15.98
C THR A 125 -2.32 -18.34 15.26
N PRO A 126 -1.96 -17.22 15.95
CA PRO A 126 -1.11 -16.20 15.35
C PRO A 126 0.25 -16.76 14.94
N ARG A 127 0.83 -16.18 13.88
CA ARG A 127 2.16 -16.54 13.34
C ARG A 127 3.27 -15.78 14.04
#